data_AF-B8HLK9-F1
#
_entry.id   AF-B8HLK9-F1
#
_cell.length_a   1.000
_cell.length_b   1.000
_cell.length_c   1.000
_cell.angle_alpha   90.00
_cell.angle_beta   90.00
_cell.angle_gamma   90.00
#
_symmetry.space_group_name_H-M   'P 1'
#
loop_
_entity.id
_entity.type
_entity.pdbx_description
1 polymer ?
#
loop_
_entity_poly.entity_id
_entity_poly.type
_entity_poly.pdbx_seq_one_letter_code
_entity_poly.pdbx_strand_id
1 'polypeptide(L)'
;MDYFGLTRCQAMVMFGQQYLLVVSDIKREPDYAKKALKEKWLSQWKDGIDTFINKINKEAFTDDISYLAKITESPMKFTDKCFSGEYGYLNRVKVFVEIVLFCPYYQLDDEPEKYKQLQISDQEQWKQELRVLAGYFKFSPNTPERIKENFKKALAHINGKQFNPFFALVGALFFVLLAPFAIPAIVALLAPIIVPGVYGAAAYAAVMAALGGGAVAVGGAGMAGGFAVVVAGGAILGAAAGAGVSSLLKESPEFVASQGAKLIVVVKELFLDDRVVAKKVACDSIKQLRQSIRSVEDEADDLRSKDMTDDLKRQVENLNKTKKYLDGTINQIEELLE
;
A
#
# COMPACT_ATOMS: atom_id res chain seq x y z
N MET A 1 7.98 -17.46 -6.87
CA MET A 1 6.94 -16.68 -7.56
C MET A 1 6.63 -15.47 -6.70
N ASP A 2 6.53 -14.29 -7.29
CA ASP A 2 6.11 -13.09 -6.57
C ASP A 2 4.57 -13.04 -6.53
N TYR A 3 3.98 -13.47 -5.42
CA TYR A 3 2.53 -13.47 -5.24
C TYR A 3 1.94 -12.08 -5.03
N PHE A 4 2.75 -11.06 -4.77
CA PHE A 4 2.30 -9.74 -4.35
C PHE A 4 2.57 -8.65 -5.37
N GLY A 5 3.40 -8.93 -6.37
CA GLY A 5 3.49 -8.15 -7.61
C GLY A 5 2.14 -8.10 -8.34
N LEU A 6 1.83 -6.94 -8.91
CA LEU A 6 0.73 -6.73 -9.85
C LEU A 6 1.27 -6.67 -11.27
N THR A 7 0.52 -7.26 -12.20
CA THR A 7 0.73 -6.97 -13.62
C THR A 7 0.30 -5.52 -13.92
N ARG A 8 0.78 -4.98 -15.04
CA ARG A 8 0.36 -3.66 -15.53
C ARG A 8 -1.16 -3.50 -15.58
N CYS A 9 -1.86 -4.49 -16.12
CA CYS A 9 -3.33 -4.50 -16.22
C CYS A 9 -3.98 -4.35 -14.82
N GLN A 10 -3.46 -5.08 -13.83
CA GLN A 10 -3.99 -5.09 -12.47
C GLN A 10 -3.73 -3.78 -11.73
N ALA A 11 -2.52 -3.22 -11.85
CA ALA A 11 -2.19 -1.91 -11.28
C ALA A 11 -3.06 -0.80 -11.89
N MET A 12 -3.27 -0.85 -13.21
CA MET A 12 -4.13 0.10 -13.93
C MET A 12 -5.59 0.03 -13.47
N VAL A 13 -6.14 -1.18 -13.24
CA VAL A 13 -7.47 -1.32 -12.63
C VAL A 13 -7.48 -0.68 -11.24
N MET A 14 -6.50 -0.99 -10.38
CA MET A 14 -6.43 -0.50 -9.01
C MET A 14 -6.43 1.04 -8.95
N PHE A 15 -5.47 1.67 -9.61
CA PHE A 15 -5.33 3.14 -9.61
C PHE A 15 -6.50 3.82 -10.33
N GLY A 16 -7.04 3.21 -11.38
CA GLY A 16 -8.24 3.71 -12.06
C GLY A 16 -9.46 3.75 -11.14
N GLN A 17 -9.69 2.71 -10.32
CA GLN A 17 -10.79 2.72 -9.36
C GLN A 17 -10.56 3.74 -8.23
N GLN A 18 -9.33 3.85 -7.72
CA GLN A 18 -8.98 4.88 -6.73
C GLN A 18 -9.22 6.31 -7.27
N TYR A 19 -8.83 6.56 -8.53
CA TYR A 19 -9.11 7.82 -9.23
C TYR A 19 -10.62 8.11 -9.30
N LEU A 20 -11.42 7.13 -9.75
CA LEU A 20 -12.86 7.29 -9.90
C LEU A 20 -13.57 7.56 -8.56
N LEU A 21 -13.17 6.89 -7.48
CA LEU A 21 -13.69 7.16 -6.13
C LEU A 21 -13.45 8.63 -5.72
N VAL A 22 -12.25 9.16 -6.00
CA VAL A 22 -11.92 10.56 -5.67
C VAL A 22 -12.66 11.55 -6.55
N VAL A 23 -12.77 11.30 -7.86
CA VAL A 23 -13.60 12.11 -8.77
C VAL A 23 -15.05 12.17 -8.27
N SER A 24 -15.56 11.03 -7.81
CA SER A 24 -16.89 10.92 -7.24
C SER A 24 -17.04 11.79 -5.98
N ASP A 25 -16.09 11.71 -5.06
CA ASP A 25 -16.07 12.52 -3.83
C ASP A 25 -15.98 14.03 -4.13
N ILE A 26 -15.10 14.44 -5.04
CA ILE A 26 -14.95 15.85 -5.47
C ILE A 26 -16.26 16.43 -6.01
N LYS A 27 -17.02 15.64 -6.79
CA LYS A 27 -18.31 16.09 -7.33
C LYS A 27 -19.33 16.40 -6.24
N ARG A 28 -19.17 15.81 -5.05
CA ARG A 28 -20.09 15.96 -3.91
C ARG A 28 -19.60 16.94 -2.86
N GLU A 29 -18.40 17.51 -3.00
CA GLU A 29 -17.91 18.54 -2.08
C GLU A 29 -18.70 19.84 -2.27
N PRO A 30 -19.47 20.30 -1.26
CA PRO A 30 -20.24 21.53 -1.36
C PRO A 30 -19.37 22.79 -1.24
N ASP A 31 -18.24 22.71 -0.54
CA ASP A 31 -17.35 23.86 -0.34
C ASP A 31 -16.44 24.05 -1.56
N TYR A 32 -16.61 25.16 -2.26
CA TYR A 32 -15.84 25.47 -3.48
C TYR A 32 -14.32 25.52 -3.25
N ALA A 33 -13.85 26.02 -2.10
CA ALA A 33 -12.43 26.11 -1.81
C ALA A 33 -11.85 24.72 -1.51
N LYS A 34 -12.54 23.90 -0.73
CA LYS A 34 -12.16 22.49 -0.50
C LYS A 34 -12.21 21.69 -1.79
N LYS A 35 -13.22 21.91 -2.63
CA LYS A 35 -13.36 21.24 -3.93
C LYS A 35 -12.17 21.54 -4.83
N ALA A 36 -11.81 22.82 -4.99
CA ALA A 36 -10.63 23.21 -5.77
C ALA A 36 -9.33 22.60 -5.20
N LEU A 37 -9.20 22.51 -3.87
CA LEU A 37 -8.05 21.88 -3.23
C LEU A 37 -8.01 20.36 -3.45
N LYS A 38 -9.16 19.67 -3.43
CA LYS A 38 -9.27 18.25 -3.77
C LYS A 38 -8.97 17.98 -5.24
N GLU A 39 -9.40 18.86 -6.15
CA GLU A 39 -9.08 18.79 -7.58
C GLU A 39 -7.56 18.94 -7.81
N LYS A 40 -6.92 19.89 -7.10
CA LYS A 40 -5.47 20.03 -7.11
C LYS A 40 -4.77 18.77 -6.57
N TRP A 41 -5.25 18.22 -5.46
CA TRP A 41 -4.73 16.97 -4.90
C TRP A 41 -4.84 15.82 -5.91
N LEU A 42 -6.00 15.65 -6.54
CA LEU A 42 -6.23 14.59 -7.52
C LEU A 42 -5.31 14.74 -8.74
N SER A 43 -5.10 15.96 -9.23
CA SER A 43 -4.17 16.23 -10.32
C SER A 43 -2.74 15.82 -9.94
N GLN A 44 -2.24 16.26 -8.77
CA GLN A 44 -0.91 15.90 -8.30
C GLN A 44 -0.75 14.39 -8.09
N TRP A 45 -1.75 13.75 -7.48
CA TRP A 45 -1.75 12.31 -7.25
C TRP A 45 -1.67 11.55 -8.57
N LYS A 46 -2.52 11.93 -9.53
CA LYS A 46 -2.58 11.36 -10.87
C LYS A 46 -1.24 11.49 -11.60
N ASP A 47 -0.66 12.68 -11.63
CA ASP A 47 0.64 12.91 -12.29
C ASP A 47 1.76 12.09 -11.62
N GLY A 48 1.70 11.93 -10.30
CA GLY A 48 2.58 11.05 -9.53
C GLY A 48 2.45 9.58 -9.93
N ILE A 49 1.22 9.06 -10.02
CA ILE A 49 0.96 7.68 -10.45
C ILE A 49 1.34 7.46 -11.93
N ASP A 50 1.03 8.41 -12.82
CA ASP A 50 1.42 8.33 -14.23
C ASP A 50 2.95 8.23 -14.36
N THR A 51 3.67 9.09 -13.62
CA THR A 51 5.14 9.05 -13.55
C THR A 51 5.65 7.70 -13.04
N PHE A 52 5.04 7.19 -11.97
CA PHE A 52 5.37 5.89 -11.38
C PHE A 52 5.16 4.73 -12.36
N ILE A 53 3.97 4.60 -12.96
CA ILE A 53 3.62 3.53 -13.89
C ILE A 53 4.55 3.56 -15.12
N ASN A 54 4.83 4.75 -15.66
CA ASN A 54 5.70 4.93 -16.82
C ASN A 54 7.15 4.50 -16.56
N LYS A 55 7.61 4.55 -15.30
CA LYS A 55 8.97 4.15 -14.93
C LYS A 55 9.10 2.66 -14.58
N ILE A 56 7.98 2.02 -14.26
CA ILE A 56 7.95 0.59 -13.94
C ILE A 56 8.05 -0.28 -15.20
N ASN A 57 7.86 0.29 -16.40
CA ASN A 57 7.88 -0.46 -17.64
C ASN A 57 8.84 0.13 -18.70
N LYS A 58 9.48 -0.74 -19.50
CA LYS A 58 10.33 -0.34 -20.64
C LYS A 58 9.53 0.07 -21.88
N GLU A 59 8.24 -0.26 -21.94
CA GLU A 59 7.33 0.18 -23.00
C GLU A 59 6.61 1.46 -22.58
N ALA A 60 6.93 2.57 -23.28
CA ALA A 60 6.33 3.87 -23.04
C ALA A 60 4.79 3.81 -23.13
N PHE A 61 4.12 4.45 -22.19
CA PHE A 61 2.67 4.62 -22.18
C PHE A 61 2.28 5.78 -23.10
N THR A 62 1.29 5.59 -23.97
CA THR A 62 0.68 6.68 -24.73
C THR A 62 -0.58 7.23 -24.06
N ASP A 63 -1.18 6.50 -23.11
CA ASP A 63 -2.58 6.71 -22.72
C ASP A 63 -2.77 6.90 -21.20
N ASP A 64 -2.58 8.11 -20.67
CA ASP A 64 -2.80 8.56 -19.27
C ASP A 64 -3.98 7.88 -18.48
N ILE A 65 -3.90 7.79 -17.14
CA ILE A 65 -4.97 7.31 -16.22
C ILE A 65 -6.39 7.83 -16.57
N SER A 66 -6.50 9.02 -17.13
CA SER A 66 -7.75 9.61 -17.65
C SER A 66 -8.40 8.79 -18.77
N TYR A 67 -7.58 8.18 -19.64
CA TYR A 67 -8.03 7.22 -20.65
C TYR A 67 -8.52 5.94 -19.96
N LEU A 68 -7.84 5.47 -18.91
CA LEU A 68 -8.24 4.28 -18.14
C LEU A 68 -9.59 4.44 -17.45
N ALA A 69 -9.86 5.62 -16.91
CA ALA A 69 -11.17 5.98 -16.38
C ALA A 69 -12.25 5.95 -17.48
N LYS A 70 -11.92 6.35 -18.72
CA LYS A 70 -12.84 6.34 -19.87
C LYS A 70 -13.09 4.96 -20.49
N ILE A 71 -12.10 4.05 -20.51
CA ILE A 71 -12.29 2.67 -21.05
C ILE A 71 -13.06 1.74 -20.10
N THR A 72 -13.54 2.23 -18.95
CA THR A 72 -14.48 1.47 -18.10
C THR A 72 -15.92 1.47 -18.62
N GLU A 73 -16.12 1.37 -19.93
CA GLU A 73 -17.37 0.84 -20.46
C GLU A 73 -17.40 -0.68 -20.19
N SER A 74 -17.98 -1.01 -19.02
CA SER A 74 -18.00 -2.31 -18.34
C SER A 74 -16.72 -2.64 -17.55
N PRO A 75 -16.57 -2.08 -16.32
CA PRO A 75 -15.52 -2.45 -15.38
C PRO A 75 -15.37 -3.97 -15.23
N MET A 76 -16.46 -4.74 -15.34
CA MET A 76 -16.47 -6.20 -15.21
C MET A 76 -15.68 -6.91 -16.31
N LYS A 77 -15.83 -6.55 -17.60
CA LYS A 77 -15.13 -7.25 -18.70
C LYS A 77 -13.63 -6.99 -18.67
N PHE A 78 -13.24 -5.75 -18.40
CA PHE A 78 -11.82 -5.39 -18.29
C PHE A 78 -11.17 -6.02 -17.05
N THR A 79 -11.87 -6.01 -15.91
CA THR A 79 -11.45 -6.70 -14.68
C THR A 79 -11.28 -8.20 -14.97
N ASP A 80 -12.24 -8.87 -15.59
CA ASP A 80 -12.15 -10.30 -15.86
C ASP A 80 -10.93 -10.69 -16.70
N LYS A 81 -10.56 -9.86 -17.69
CA LYS A 81 -9.32 -10.04 -18.46
C LYS A 81 -8.07 -9.84 -17.61
N CYS A 82 -7.99 -8.79 -16.78
CA CYS A 82 -6.79 -8.52 -15.96
C CYS A 82 -6.57 -9.55 -14.84
N PHE A 83 -7.61 -10.28 -14.45
CA PHE A 83 -7.60 -11.21 -13.32
C PHE A 83 -7.97 -12.65 -13.73
N SER A 84 -7.67 -13.05 -14.98
CA SER A 84 -7.78 -14.43 -15.44
C SER A 84 -6.56 -15.28 -15.04
N GLY A 85 -6.72 -16.60 -14.95
CA GLY A 85 -5.64 -17.55 -14.68
C GLY A 85 -5.62 -18.12 -13.25
N GLU A 86 -4.62 -18.96 -12.97
CA GLU A 86 -4.47 -19.74 -11.72
C GLU A 86 -4.58 -18.88 -10.45
N TYR A 87 -3.93 -17.70 -10.43
CA TYR A 87 -3.94 -16.78 -9.29
C TYR A 87 -4.97 -15.64 -9.45
N GLY A 88 -5.98 -15.82 -10.29
CA GLY A 88 -6.97 -14.78 -10.60
C GLY A 88 -7.74 -14.28 -9.36
N TYR A 89 -8.14 -15.18 -8.48
CA TYR A 89 -8.80 -14.84 -7.22
C TYR A 89 -7.89 -14.06 -6.27
N LEU A 90 -6.68 -14.56 -6.03
CA LEU A 90 -5.66 -13.86 -5.24
C LEU A 90 -5.42 -12.44 -5.74
N ASN A 91 -5.27 -12.26 -7.06
CA ASN A 91 -5.04 -10.95 -7.64
C ASN A 91 -6.25 -10.01 -7.45
N ARG A 92 -7.49 -10.52 -7.53
CA ARG A 92 -8.70 -9.74 -7.20
C ARG A 92 -8.69 -9.31 -5.73
N VAL A 93 -8.38 -10.22 -4.80
CA VAL A 93 -8.34 -9.93 -3.36
C VAL A 93 -7.31 -8.82 -3.07
N LYS A 94 -6.08 -8.96 -3.57
CA LYS A 94 -5.01 -7.97 -3.38
C LYS A 94 -5.42 -6.57 -3.83
N VAL A 95 -5.91 -6.45 -5.07
CA VAL A 95 -6.31 -5.15 -5.63
C VAL A 95 -7.50 -4.58 -4.87
N PHE A 96 -8.48 -5.40 -4.51
CA PHE A 96 -9.65 -4.93 -3.82
C PHE A 96 -9.36 -4.49 -2.37
N VAL A 97 -8.45 -5.17 -1.67
CA VAL A 97 -7.95 -4.73 -0.36
C VAL A 97 -7.32 -3.33 -0.46
N GLU A 98 -6.50 -3.06 -1.48
CA GLU A 98 -5.92 -1.73 -1.68
C GLU A 98 -6.97 -0.66 -2.01
N ILE A 99 -7.97 -0.97 -2.83
CA ILE A 99 -9.06 -0.03 -3.13
C ILE A 99 -9.88 0.29 -1.87
N VAL A 100 -10.20 -0.72 -1.06
CA VAL A 100 -11.02 -0.55 0.14
C VAL A 100 -10.30 0.21 1.25
N LEU A 101 -8.98 0.01 1.37
CA LEU A 101 -8.13 0.65 2.38
C LEU A 101 -7.52 1.97 1.88
N PHE A 102 -7.73 2.34 0.62
CA PHE A 102 -7.31 3.62 0.07
C PHE A 102 -7.95 4.78 0.81
N CYS A 103 -7.12 5.70 1.28
CA CYS A 103 -7.54 6.93 1.94
C CYS A 103 -6.97 8.11 1.16
N PRO A 104 -7.80 8.91 0.46
CA PRO A 104 -7.31 10.05 -0.33
C PRO A 104 -6.96 11.25 0.56
N TYR A 105 -6.48 12.32 -0.09
CA TYR A 105 -6.17 13.62 0.50
C TYR A 105 -5.04 13.66 1.52
N TYR A 106 -4.13 12.70 1.41
CA TYR A 106 -2.90 12.73 2.17
C TYR A 106 -1.87 13.70 1.58
N GLN A 107 -0.80 13.96 2.32
CA GLN A 107 0.22 14.92 1.91
C GLN A 107 1.01 14.42 0.70
N LEU A 108 1.02 15.19 -0.40
CA LEU A 108 1.65 14.84 -1.69
C LEU A 108 2.81 15.75 -2.08
N ASP A 109 3.03 16.82 -1.34
CA ASP A 109 4.18 17.71 -1.51
C ASP A 109 4.87 17.96 -0.16
N ASP A 110 6.01 18.63 -0.21
CA ASP A 110 6.85 18.97 0.95
C ASP A 110 6.26 20.07 1.83
N GLU A 111 5.17 20.73 1.39
CA GLU A 111 4.46 21.74 2.17
C GLU A 111 3.60 21.06 3.27
N PRO A 112 4.00 21.16 4.54
CA PRO A 112 3.32 20.43 5.60
C PRO A 112 1.87 20.90 5.73
N GLU A 113 0.97 19.94 5.98
CA GLU A 113 -0.43 20.16 6.31
C GLU A 113 -1.34 20.73 5.21
N LYS A 114 -0.83 20.93 3.99
CA LYS A 114 -1.59 21.47 2.86
C LYS A 114 -2.94 20.81 2.64
N TYR A 115 -3.00 19.49 2.75
CA TYR A 115 -4.21 18.70 2.55
C TYR A 115 -4.86 18.19 3.85
N LYS A 116 -4.32 18.53 5.02
CA LYS A 116 -4.73 17.99 6.33
C LYS A 116 -6.21 18.25 6.67
N GLN A 117 -6.77 19.33 6.14
CA GLN A 117 -8.17 19.71 6.35
C GLN A 117 -9.17 18.98 5.43
N LEU A 118 -8.67 18.26 4.41
CA LEU A 118 -9.50 17.55 3.46
C LEU A 118 -9.92 16.19 4.03
N GLN A 119 -11.17 15.84 3.80
CA GLN A 119 -11.77 14.55 4.15
C GLN A 119 -12.75 14.17 3.06
N ILE A 120 -13.11 12.89 2.98
CA ILE A 120 -14.20 12.42 2.11
C ILE A 120 -15.48 13.15 2.53
N SER A 121 -16.12 13.84 1.57
CA SER A 121 -17.29 14.71 1.79
C SER A 121 -18.52 13.91 2.20
N ASP A 122 -18.71 12.73 1.61
CA ASP A 122 -19.86 11.86 1.85
C ASP A 122 -19.40 10.42 2.13
N GLN A 123 -19.27 10.11 3.42
CA GLN A 123 -18.80 8.81 3.91
C GLN A 123 -19.78 7.67 3.58
N GLU A 124 -21.09 7.94 3.57
CA GLU A 124 -22.08 6.91 3.27
C GLU A 124 -22.07 6.58 1.78
N GLN A 125 -22.00 7.60 0.93
CA GLN A 125 -21.86 7.38 -0.50
C GLN A 125 -20.56 6.69 -0.86
N TRP A 126 -19.43 7.05 -0.23
CA TRP A 126 -18.16 6.34 -0.40
C TRP A 126 -18.29 4.86 -0.06
N LYS A 127 -18.99 4.51 1.04
CA LYS A 127 -19.27 3.11 1.38
C LYS A 127 -20.10 2.43 0.29
N GLN A 128 -21.16 3.07 -0.21
CA GLN A 128 -22.00 2.48 -1.26
C GLN A 128 -21.21 2.23 -2.54
N GLU A 129 -20.31 3.13 -2.93
CA GLU A 129 -19.45 2.95 -4.11
C GLU A 129 -18.52 1.75 -3.94
N LEU A 130 -17.92 1.57 -2.75
CA LEU A 130 -17.14 0.36 -2.46
C LEU A 130 -17.98 -0.94 -2.55
N ARG A 131 -19.26 -0.91 -2.15
CA ARG A 131 -20.15 -2.08 -2.29
C ARG A 131 -20.47 -2.40 -3.74
N VAL A 132 -20.66 -1.38 -4.58
CA VAL A 132 -20.84 -1.56 -6.03
C VAL A 132 -19.56 -2.14 -6.65
N LEU A 133 -18.39 -1.61 -6.28
CA LEU A 133 -17.10 -2.14 -6.73
C LEU A 133 -16.89 -3.60 -6.29
N ALA A 134 -17.36 -4.00 -5.10
CA ALA A 134 -17.29 -5.40 -4.67
C ALA A 134 -17.92 -6.33 -5.72
N GLY A 135 -19.08 -5.96 -6.27
CA GLY A 135 -19.74 -6.70 -7.35
C GLY A 135 -18.88 -6.81 -8.61
N TYR A 136 -18.17 -5.75 -9.00
CA TYR A 136 -17.27 -5.78 -10.16
C TYR A 136 -16.06 -6.70 -9.96
N PHE A 137 -15.61 -6.84 -8.72
CA PHE A 137 -14.54 -7.77 -8.32
C PHE A 137 -15.05 -9.17 -7.94
N LYS A 138 -16.35 -9.47 -8.15
CA LYS A 138 -16.98 -10.76 -7.82
C LYS A 138 -16.96 -11.08 -6.32
N PHE A 139 -17.04 -10.06 -5.49
CA PHE A 139 -17.17 -10.15 -4.03
C PHE A 139 -18.57 -9.79 -3.57
N SER A 140 -18.94 -10.28 -2.39
CA SER A 140 -20.21 -9.90 -1.75
C SER A 140 -20.20 -8.42 -1.35
N PRO A 141 -21.36 -7.73 -1.36
CA PRO A 141 -21.45 -6.31 -1.02
C PRO A 141 -20.96 -5.93 0.38
N ASN A 142 -20.89 -6.88 1.33
CA ASN A 142 -20.37 -6.66 2.68
C ASN A 142 -18.85 -6.86 2.81
N THR A 143 -18.16 -7.22 1.72
CA THR A 143 -16.70 -7.42 1.69
C THR A 143 -15.91 -6.18 2.08
N PRO A 144 -16.25 -4.95 1.64
CA PRO A 144 -15.53 -3.75 2.06
C PRO A 144 -15.51 -3.54 3.58
N GLU A 145 -16.66 -3.72 4.24
CA GLU A 145 -16.77 -3.58 5.69
C GLU A 145 -15.99 -4.68 6.41
N ARG A 146 -16.07 -5.92 5.92
CA ARG A 146 -15.30 -7.04 6.46
C ARG A 146 -13.80 -6.81 6.34
N ILE A 147 -13.31 -6.35 5.18
CA ILE A 147 -11.90 -5.98 4.96
C ILE A 147 -11.47 -4.89 5.95
N LYS A 148 -12.25 -3.82 6.08
CA LYS A 148 -11.97 -2.72 7.01
C LYS A 148 -11.89 -3.25 8.44
N GLU A 149 -12.87 -4.03 8.90
CA GLU A 149 -12.89 -4.58 10.25
C GLU A 149 -11.72 -5.53 10.52
N ASN A 150 -11.43 -6.44 9.57
CA ASN A 150 -10.30 -7.35 9.68
C ASN A 150 -8.97 -6.59 9.71
N PHE A 151 -8.82 -5.54 8.91
CA PHE A 151 -7.63 -4.68 8.93
C PHE A 151 -7.45 -3.99 10.28
N LYS A 152 -8.52 -3.45 10.88
CA LYS A 152 -8.48 -2.86 12.23
C LYS A 152 -8.06 -3.87 13.28
N LYS A 153 -8.64 -5.08 13.26
CA LYS A 153 -8.33 -6.16 14.21
C LYS A 153 -6.87 -6.58 14.06
N ALA A 154 -6.40 -6.76 12.83
CA ALA A 154 -5.02 -7.12 12.54
C ALA A 154 -4.04 -6.04 13.04
N LEU A 155 -4.33 -4.76 12.76
CA LEU A 155 -3.55 -3.62 13.28
C LEU A 155 -3.53 -3.56 14.81
N ALA A 156 -4.67 -3.78 15.47
CA ALA A 156 -4.77 -3.76 16.93
C ALA A 156 -3.94 -4.88 17.56
N HIS A 157 -3.97 -6.08 16.95
CA HIS A 157 -3.18 -7.20 17.42
C HIS A 157 -1.68 -6.95 17.21
N ILE A 158 -1.26 -6.47 16.02
CA ILE A 158 0.14 -6.15 15.72
C ILE A 158 0.69 -5.05 16.65
N ASN A 159 -0.09 -3.98 16.89
CA ASN A 159 0.33 -2.86 17.72
C ASN A 159 0.18 -3.11 19.23
N GLY A 160 -0.65 -4.07 19.63
CA GLY A 160 -1.00 -4.32 21.04
C GLY A 160 -1.83 -3.19 21.67
N LYS A 161 -1.82 -3.10 23.01
CA LYS A 161 -2.68 -2.22 23.84
C LYS A 161 -2.54 -0.71 23.57
N GLN A 162 -1.54 -0.27 22.79
CA GLN A 162 -1.35 1.14 22.42
C GLN A 162 -2.17 1.55 21.19
N PHE A 163 -2.87 0.62 20.53
CA PHE A 163 -3.70 0.94 19.37
C PHE A 163 -5.00 1.65 19.77
N ASN A 164 -5.11 2.94 19.43
CA ASN A 164 -6.37 3.68 19.59
C ASN A 164 -7.24 3.50 18.32
N PRO A 165 -8.44 2.87 18.43
CA PRO A 165 -9.30 2.54 17.29
C PRO A 165 -9.88 3.77 16.56
N PHE A 166 -9.75 4.98 17.12
CA PHE A 166 -10.09 6.24 16.45
C PHE A 166 -9.24 6.47 15.19
N PHE A 167 -7.98 6.02 15.19
CA PHE A 167 -7.07 6.18 14.05
C PHE A 167 -7.37 5.21 12.90
N ALA A 168 -8.17 4.18 13.13
CA ALA A 168 -8.28 3.00 12.27
C ALA A 168 -9.07 3.16 10.95
N LEU A 169 -9.64 4.33 10.67
CA LEU A 169 -10.48 4.56 9.47
C LEU A 169 -10.39 5.96 8.84
N VAL A 170 -9.66 6.88 9.47
CA VAL A 170 -9.40 8.21 8.90
C VAL A 170 -8.01 8.14 8.29
N GLY A 171 -7.82 8.64 7.06
CA GLY A 171 -6.55 8.64 6.32
C GLY A 171 -5.32 9.21 7.06
N ALA A 172 -5.54 9.72 8.27
CA ALA A 172 -4.54 9.99 9.28
C ALA A 172 -3.61 8.80 9.59
N LEU A 173 -4.03 7.53 9.48
CA LEU A 173 -3.12 6.42 9.80
C LEU A 173 -1.82 6.45 8.98
N PHE A 174 -1.84 6.66 7.66
CA PHE A 174 -0.60 6.58 6.88
C PHE A 174 0.43 7.69 7.25
N PHE A 175 -0.04 8.87 7.69
CA PHE A 175 0.82 10.04 7.99
C PHE A 175 0.94 10.39 9.48
N VAL A 176 0.14 9.79 10.35
CA VAL A 176 0.38 9.78 11.80
C VAL A 176 1.38 8.68 12.15
N LEU A 177 1.40 7.59 11.37
CA LEU A 177 2.35 6.49 11.50
C LEU A 177 3.73 6.80 10.93
N LEU A 178 3.79 7.49 9.79
CA LEU A 178 5.01 8.15 9.36
C LEU A 178 5.16 9.40 10.20
N ALA A 179 6.11 9.45 11.14
CA ALA A 179 6.51 10.72 11.72
C ALA A 179 6.71 11.71 10.55
N PRO A 180 6.04 12.88 10.49
CA PRO A 180 6.09 13.76 9.33
C PRO A 180 7.52 14.10 8.86
N PHE A 181 8.46 14.06 9.81
CA PHE A 181 9.90 14.24 9.62
C PHE A 181 10.62 13.11 8.86
N ALA A 182 10.07 11.89 8.82
CA ALA A 182 10.63 10.77 8.08
C ALA A 182 10.29 10.82 6.58
N ILE A 183 9.25 11.59 6.19
CA ILE A 183 8.74 11.60 4.82
C ILE A 183 9.78 12.12 3.81
N PRO A 184 10.49 13.24 4.05
CA PRO A 184 11.54 13.69 3.12
C PRO A 184 12.69 12.68 2.98
N ALA A 185 13.08 12.02 4.09
CA ALA A 185 14.13 10.99 4.07
C ALA A 185 13.69 9.75 3.27
N ILE A 186 12.45 9.31 3.44
CA ILE A 186 11.83 8.22 2.66
C ILE A 186 11.77 8.56 1.18
N VAL A 187 11.36 9.77 0.82
CA VAL A 187 11.35 10.21 -0.58
C VAL A 187 12.75 10.25 -1.16
N ALA A 188 13.73 10.80 -0.44
CA ALA A 188 15.12 10.85 -0.90
C ALA A 188 15.72 9.45 -1.13
N LEU A 189 15.37 8.49 -0.26
CA LEU A 189 15.80 7.11 -0.35
C LEU A 189 15.12 6.36 -1.51
N LEU A 190 13.81 6.58 -1.70
CA LEU A 190 13.02 5.79 -2.65
C LEU A 190 12.95 6.40 -4.04
N ALA A 191 13.02 7.72 -4.21
CA ALA A 191 12.91 8.35 -5.53
C ALA A 191 13.93 7.78 -6.55
N PRO A 192 15.22 7.56 -6.20
CA PRO A 192 16.18 6.96 -7.12
C PRO A 192 15.82 5.53 -7.55
N ILE A 193 15.08 4.81 -6.71
CA ILE A 193 14.67 3.43 -6.95
C ILE A 193 13.35 3.40 -7.72
N ILE A 194 12.34 4.14 -7.25
CA ILE A 194 10.97 4.07 -7.72
C ILE A 194 10.76 4.88 -9.01
N VAL A 195 11.43 6.03 -9.14
CA VAL A 195 11.29 6.95 -10.28
C VAL A 195 12.67 7.49 -10.71
N PRO A 196 13.58 6.61 -11.19
CA PRO A 196 14.93 7.01 -11.57
C PRO A 196 14.91 8.13 -12.64
N GLY A 197 15.72 9.16 -12.38
CA GLY A 197 15.83 10.35 -13.23
C GLY A 197 14.70 11.37 -13.09
N VAL A 198 13.78 11.18 -12.12
CA VAL A 198 12.80 12.19 -11.72
C VAL A 198 13.29 12.87 -10.45
N TYR A 199 13.14 14.20 -10.37
CA TYR A 199 13.67 15.01 -9.28
C TYR A 199 12.63 16.01 -8.73
N GLY A 200 12.90 16.53 -7.54
CA GLY A 200 12.11 17.59 -6.91
C GLY A 200 10.66 17.19 -6.63
N ALA A 201 9.74 18.14 -6.81
CA ALA A 201 8.32 17.96 -6.51
C ALA A 201 7.68 16.78 -7.26
N ALA A 202 8.10 16.50 -8.50
CA ALA A 202 7.57 15.38 -9.27
C ALA A 202 7.99 14.02 -8.67
N ALA A 203 9.23 13.90 -8.19
CA ALA A 203 9.71 12.69 -7.54
C ALA A 203 9.01 12.48 -6.19
N TYR A 204 8.86 13.57 -5.42
CA TYR A 204 8.12 13.56 -4.16
C TYR A 204 6.68 13.12 -4.38
N ALA A 205 5.96 13.76 -5.30
CA ALA A 205 4.58 13.41 -5.63
C ALA A 205 4.45 11.95 -6.10
N ALA A 206 5.37 11.45 -6.94
CA ALA A 206 5.32 10.07 -7.41
C ALA A 206 5.57 9.04 -6.30
N VAL A 207 6.59 9.26 -5.45
CA VAL A 207 6.86 8.37 -4.31
C VAL A 207 5.70 8.40 -3.33
N MET A 208 5.19 9.59 -2.99
CA MET A 208 4.07 9.72 -2.06
C MET A 208 2.78 9.16 -2.63
N ALA A 209 2.51 9.38 -3.92
CA ALA A 209 1.34 8.83 -4.60
C ALA A 209 1.36 7.29 -4.58
N ALA A 210 2.52 6.69 -4.82
CA ALA A 210 2.70 5.25 -4.72
C ALA A 210 2.50 4.77 -3.28
N LEU A 211 3.29 5.30 -2.33
CA LEU A 211 3.27 4.88 -0.93
C LEU A 211 1.91 5.07 -0.27
N GLY A 212 1.30 6.25 -0.40
CA GLY A 212 0.01 6.58 0.21
C GLY A 212 -1.17 5.83 -0.41
N GLY A 213 -1.01 5.29 -1.63
CA GLY A 213 -1.92 4.32 -2.22
C GLY A 213 -1.78 2.91 -1.66
N GLY A 214 -0.78 2.65 -0.81
CA GLY A 214 -0.47 1.34 -0.25
C GLY A 214 0.43 0.46 -1.11
N ALA A 215 0.72 0.91 -2.34
CA ALA A 215 1.52 0.21 -3.33
C ALA A 215 2.98 0.66 -3.26
N VAL A 216 3.92 -0.28 -3.31
CA VAL A 216 5.35 0.02 -3.34
C VAL A 216 5.95 -0.55 -4.62
N ALA A 217 6.67 0.25 -5.38
CA ALA A 217 7.55 -0.32 -6.40
C ALA A 217 8.78 -0.90 -5.71
N VAL A 218 8.97 -2.21 -5.82
CA VAL A 218 10.21 -2.86 -5.38
C VAL A 218 11.06 -3.12 -6.61
N GLY A 219 12.30 -2.62 -6.58
CA GLY A 219 13.30 -2.88 -7.61
C GLY A 219 14.02 -4.20 -7.35
N GLY A 220 13.90 -5.14 -8.30
CA GLY A 220 14.85 -6.25 -8.52
C GLY A 220 14.76 -7.47 -7.61
N ALA A 221 14.12 -8.55 -8.11
CA ALA A 221 14.39 -9.94 -7.72
C ALA A 221 13.91 -10.98 -8.79
N GLY A 222 14.28 -10.80 -10.06
CA GLY A 222 13.99 -11.80 -11.11
C GLY A 222 14.72 -11.53 -12.44
N MET A 223 14.97 -12.59 -13.22
CA MET A 223 15.80 -12.67 -14.46
C MET A 223 15.61 -11.59 -15.54
N ALA A 224 14.67 -10.66 -15.40
CA ALA A 224 14.34 -9.63 -16.39
C ALA A 224 14.62 -8.17 -15.96
N GLY A 225 15.13 -7.91 -14.75
CA GLY A 225 15.59 -6.57 -14.36
C GLY A 225 14.54 -5.44 -14.51
N GLY A 226 13.30 -5.69 -14.05
CA GLY A 226 12.20 -4.72 -14.05
C GLY A 226 11.69 -4.43 -12.63
N PHE A 227 11.00 -3.29 -12.46
CA PHE A 227 10.28 -2.94 -11.24
C PHE A 227 8.94 -3.67 -11.20
N ALA A 228 8.48 -4.06 -10.00
CA ALA A 228 7.15 -4.62 -9.79
C ALA A 228 6.34 -3.72 -8.85
N VAL A 229 5.06 -3.49 -9.16
CA VAL A 229 4.12 -2.86 -8.22
C VAL A 229 3.72 -3.90 -7.19
N VAL A 230 4.20 -3.76 -5.96
CA VAL A 230 3.91 -4.67 -4.85
C VAL A 230 2.81 -4.08 -3.98
N VAL A 231 1.80 -4.89 -3.65
CA VAL A 231 0.63 -4.46 -2.89
C VAL A 231 0.28 -5.43 -1.76
N ALA A 232 -0.68 -5.03 -0.94
CA ALA A 232 -1.41 -5.86 0.00
C ALA A 232 -0.51 -6.58 1.01
N GLY A 233 0.50 -5.84 1.50
CA GLY A 233 1.47 -6.34 2.47
C GLY A 233 2.71 -6.99 1.86
N GLY A 234 2.82 -7.10 0.53
CA GLY A 234 4.01 -7.68 -0.09
C GLY A 234 5.29 -6.86 0.11
N ALA A 235 5.18 -5.56 0.42
CA ALA A 235 6.33 -4.68 0.60
C ALA A 235 7.25 -5.15 1.74
N ILE A 236 6.67 -5.71 2.82
CA ILE A 236 7.44 -6.25 3.95
C ILE A 236 8.02 -7.64 3.68
N LEU A 237 7.54 -8.34 2.65
CA LEU A 237 8.09 -9.63 2.21
C LEU A 237 9.33 -9.44 1.32
N GLY A 238 9.33 -8.38 0.51
CA GLY A 238 10.46 -8.00 -0.35
C GLY A 238 11.64 -7.37 0.40
N ALA A 239 11.48 -7.07 1.69
CA ALA A 239 12.50 -6.37 2.47
C ALA A 239 13.81 -7.16 2.66
N ALA A 240 13.73 -8.49 2.69
CA ALA A 240 14.91 -9.35 2.78
C ALA A 240 15.76 -9.42 1.49
N ALA A 241 15.26 -8.89 0.36
CA ALA A 241 15.86 -9.09 -0.95
C ALA A 241 16.64 -7.87 -1.51
N GLY A 242 16.60 -6.70 -0.86
CA GLY A 242 17.28 -5.51 -1.40
C GLY A 242 17.48 -4.34 -0.41
N ALA A 243 18.57 -3.59 -0.62
CA ALA A 243 19.05 -2.54 0.28
C ALA A 243 18.12 -1.32 0.46
N GLY A 244 17.15 -1.12 -0.44
CA GLY A 244 16.24 0.05 -0.38
C GLY A 244 15.07 -0.12 0.59
N VAL A 245 14.56 -1.34 0.76
CA VAL A 245 13.39 -1.60 1.61
C VAL A 245 13.79 -1.75 3.08
N SER A 246 14.98 -2.29 3.39
CA SER A 246 15.50 -2.36 4.76
C SER A 246 15.60 -0.98 5.42
N SER A 247 16.00 0.04 4.65
CA SER A 247 16.08 1.41 5.14
C SER A 247 14.69 2.02 5.46
N LEU A 248 13.63 1.64 4.75
CA LEU A 248 12.26 2.02 5.14
C LEU A 248 11.82 1.36 6.44
N LEU A 249 12.19 0.11 6.65
CA LEU A 249 11.89 -0.63 7.88
C LEU A 249 12.54 0.00 9.12
N LYS A 250 13.69 0.67 8.97
CA LYS A 250 14.36 1.44 10.02
C LYS A 250 13.67 2.77 10.32
N GLU A 251 13.14 3.43 9.31
CA GLU A 251 12.59 4.78 9.46
C GLU A 251 11.11 4.77 9.84
N SER A 252 10.36 3.72 9.47
CA SER A 252 8.93 3.63 9.75
C SER A 252 8.49 2.21 10.14
N PRO A 253 8.64 1.84 11.43
CA PRO A 253 8.04 0.63 11.97
C PRO A 253 6.54 0.55 11.72
N GLU A 254 5.86 1.69 11.76
CA GLU A 254 4.42 1.74 11.59
C GLU A 254 3.96 1.41 10.16
N PHE A 255 4.77 1.72 9.16
CA PHE A 255 4.55 1.23 7.79
C PHE A 255 4.54 -0.32 7.77
N VAL A 256 5.44 -0.96 8.52
CA VAL A 256 5.51 -2.42 8.67
C VAL A 256 4.24 -2.97 9.31
N ALA A 257 3.75 -2.34 10.38
CA ALA A 257 2.49 -2.75 11.02
C ALA A 257 1.30 -2.67 10.05
N SER A 258 1.21 -1.59 9.27
CA SER A 258 0.16 -1.43 8.26
C SER A 258 0.26 -2.48 7.16
N GLN A 259 1.46 -2.75 6.64
CA GLN A 259 1.65 -3.75 5.59
C GLN A 259 1.40 -5.18 6.11
N GLY A 260 1.81 -5.49 7.34
CA GLY A 260 1.51 -6.76 8.00
C GLY A 260 0.00 -6.98 8.18
N ALA A 261 -0.74 -5.93 8.58
CA ALA A 261 -2.18 -6.00 8.67
C ALA A 261 -2.86 -6.25 7.32
N LYS A 262 -2.38 -5.63 6.23
CA LYS A 262 -2.89 -5.91 4.87
C LYS A 262 -2.62 -7.35 4.45
N LEU A 263 -1.43 -7.87 4.75
CA LEU A 263 -1.06 -9.25 4.45
C LEU A 263 -1.99 -10.25 5.16
N ILE A 264 -2.24 -10.05 6.46
CA ILE A 264 -3.19 -10.86 7.23
C ILE A 264 -4.58 -10.82 6.60
N VAL A 265 -5.06 -9.63 6.20
CA VAL A 265 -6.38 -9.49 5.56
C VAL A 265 -6.44 -10.26 4.25
N VAL A 266 -5.42 -10.18 3.40
CA VAL A 266 -5.35 -10.96 2.15
C VAL A 266 -5.43 -12.45 2.46
N VAL A 267 -4.57 -12.96 3.34
CA VAL A 267 -4.55 -14.37 3.70
C VAL A 267 -5.92 -14.81 4.23
N LYS A 268 -6.55 -14.01 5.10
CA LYS A 268 -7.87 -14.30 5.66
C LYS A 268 -8.97 -14.32 4.61
N GLU A 269 -8.98 -13.38 3.67
CA GLU A 269 -9.95 -13.38 2.57
C GLU A 269 -9.72 -14.56 1.61
N LEU A 270 -8.47 -15.00 1.41
CA LEU A 270 -8.18 -16.21 0.62
C LEU A 270 -8.78 -17.47 1.23
N PHE A 271 -8.72 -17.62 2.56
CA PHE A 271 -9.30 -18.79 3.24
C PHE A 271 -10.81 -18.94 3.08
N LEU A 272 -11.52 -17.88 2.67
CA LEU A 272 -12.96 -17.92 2.44
C LEU A 272 -13.34 -18.68 1.15
N ASP A 273 -12.44 -18.75 0.16
CA ASP A 273 -12.76 -19.26 -1.18
C ASP A 273 -11.72 -20.27 -1.68
N ASP A 274 -10.42 -19.96 -1.54
CA ASP A 274 -9.33 -20.80 -2.06
C ASP A 274 -8.35 -21.18 -0.96
N ARG A 275 -8.70 -22.20 -0.17
CA ARG A 275 -7.87 -22.68 0.94
C ARG A 275 -6.51 -23.22 0.50
N VAL A 276 -6.38 -23.74 -0.72
CA VAL A 276 -5.11 -24.29 -1.22
C VAL A 276 -4.14 -23.15 -1.50
N VAL A 277 -4.58 -22.12 -2.24
CA VAL A 277 -3.79 -20.92 -2.47
C VAL A 277 -3.56 -20.17 -1.16
N ALA A 278 -4.55 -20.08 -0.27
CA ALA A 278 -4.41 -19.46 1.05
C ALA A 278 -3.28 -20.07 1.87
N LYS A 279 -3.25 -21.41 2.00
CA LYS A 279 -2.18 -22.12 2.72
C LYS A 279 -0.82 -21.89 2.09
N LYS A 280 -0.74 -21.93 0.76
CA LYS A 280 0.52 -21.68 0.02
C LYS A 280 1.03 -20.27 0.29
N VAL A 281 0.18 -19.26 0.11
CA VAL A 281 0.51 -17.85 0.34
C VAL A 281 0.89 -17.61 1.80
N ALA A 282 0.15 -18.17 2.76
CA ALA A 282 0.44 -18.06 4.18
C ALA A 282 1.82 -18.63 4.54
N CYS A 283 2.12 -19.87 4.14
CA CYS A 283 3.41 -20.52 4.39
C CYS A 283 4.58 -19.78 3.72
N ASP A 284 4.42 -19.39 2.46
CA ASP A 284 5.44 -18.64 1.72
C ASP A 284 5.67 -17.25 2.32
N SER A 285 4.61 -16.62 2.86
CA SER A 285 4.70 -15.33 3.56
C SER A 285 5.41 -15.47 4.90
N ILE A 286 5.05 -16.46 5.73
CA ILE A 286 5.74 -16.73 7.02
C ILE A 286 7.23 -16.95 6.79
N LYS A 287 7.61 -17.73 5.77
CA LYS A 287 9.01 -17.97 5.42
C LYS A 287 9.76 -16.67 5.09
N GLN A 288 9.16 -15.79 4.28
CA GLN A 288 9.75 -14.51 3.89
C GLN A 288 9.79 -13.50 5.05
N LEU A 289 8.76 -13.46 5.90
CA LEU A 289 8.76 -12.63 7.11
C LEU A 289 9.85 -13.07 8.08
N ARG A 290 10.06 -14.38 8.29
CA ARG A 290 11.17 -14.89 9.11
C ARG A 290 12.54 -14.51 8.55
N GLN A 291 12.70 -14.51 7.23
CA GLN A 291 13.94 -14.03 6.59
C GLN A 291 14.12 -12.52 6.81
N SER A 292 13.05 -11.75 6.73
CA SER A 292 13.07 -10.31 6.98
C SER A 292 13.41 -9.99 8.44
N ILE A 293 12.89 -10.77 9.40
CA ILE A 293 13.27 -10.65 10.81
C ILE A 293 14.77 -10.87 11.00
N ARG A 294 15.35 -11.93 10.41
CA ARG A 294 16.80 -12.17 10.51
C ARG A 294 17.61 -11.00 9.95
N SER A 295 17.22 -10.47 8.79
CA SER A 295 17.88 -9.28 8.22
C SER A 295 17.77 -8.06 9.13
N VAL A 296 16.62 -7.87 9.78
CA VAL A 296 16.40 -6.77 10.74
C VAL A 296 17.24 -6.97 12.02
N GLU A 297 17.41 -8.21 12.47
CA GLU A 297 18.26 -8.57 13.61
C GLU A 297 19.74 -8.34 13.31
N ASP A 298 20.24 -8.88 12.19
CA ASP A 298 21.62 -8.71 11.73
C ASP A 298 21.97 -7.22 11.63
N GLU A 299 21.06 -6.42 11.05
CA GLU A 299 21.25 -4.99 10.90
C GLU A 299 21.20 -4.22 12.23
N ALA A 300 20.35 -4.64 13.18
CA ALA A 300 20.32 -4.04 14.51
C ALA A 300 21.62 -4.32 15.29
N ASP A 301 22.17 -5.52 15.15
CA ASP A 301 23.43 -5.92 15.78
C ASP A 301 24.64 -5.21 15.15
N ASP A 302 24.65 -5.05 13.82
CA ASP A 302 25.63 -4.23 13.11
C ASP A 302 25.64 -2.78 13.58
N LEU A 303 24.46 -2.18 13.80
CA LEU A 303 24.37 -0.80 14.31
C LEU A 303 24.81 -0.68 15.78
N ARG A 304 24.55 -1.71 16.60
CA ARG A 304 25.02 -1.76 18.00
C ARG A 304 26.54 -1.90 18.13
N SER A 305 27.20 -2.45 17.11
CA SER A 305 28.66 -2.60 17.09
C SER A 305 29.41 -1.28 16.87
N LYS A 306 28.70 -0.21 16.48
CA LYS A 306 29.25 1.12 16.22
C LYS A 306 29.14 2.02 17.44
N ASP A 307 29.93 3.11 17.47
CA ASP A 307 29.79 4.14 18.49
C ASP A 307 28.38 4.73 18.49
N MET A 308 27.65 4.48 19.57
CA MET A 308 26.21 4.62 19.61
C MET A 308 25.76 6.08 19.78
N THR A 309 25.59 6.76 18.64
CA THR A 309 24.95 8.09 18.54
C THR A 309 23.46 8.00 18.85
N ASP A 310 22.82 9.14 19.16
CA ASP A 310 21.38 9.16 19.44
C ASP A 310 20.53 8.77 18.22
N ASP A 311 21.02 9.04 17.00
CA ASP A 311 20.40 8.58 15.76
C ASP A 311 20.46 7.05 15.62
N LEU A 312 21.61 6.43 15.89
CA LEU A 312 21.76 4.98 15.88
C LEU A 312 20.88 4.29 16.92
N LYS A 313 20.75 4.87 18.13
CA LYS A 313 19.81 4.36 19.15
C LYS A 313 18.37 4.34 18.64
N ARG A 314 17.94 5.43 17.99
CA ARG A 314 16.60 5.53 17.41
C ARG A 314 16.38 4.50 16.30
N GLN A 315 17.36 4.30 15.41
CA GLN A 315 17.27 3.29 14.35
C GLN A 315 17.17 1.87 14.94
N VAL A 316 17.96 1.54 15.98
CA VAL A 316 17.88 0.25 16.68
C VAL A 316 16.53 0.06 17.38
N GLU A 317 15.98 1.09 18.02
CA GLU A 317 14.65 1.04 18.62
C GLU A 317 13.57 0.78 17.56
N ASN A 318 13.64 1.48 16.42
CA ASN A 318 12.75 1.27 15.30
C ASN A 318 12.86 -0.16 14.72
N LEU A 319 14.07 -0.69 14.54
CA LEU A 319 14.28 -2.08 14.08
C LEU A 319 13.68 -3.10 15.05
N ASN A 320 13.86 -2.91 16.37
CA ASN A 320 13.22 -3.77 17.37
C ASN A 320 11.68 -3.72 17.29
N LYS A 321 11.12 -2.52 17.07
CA LYS A 321 9.68 -2.32 16.90
C LYS A 321 9.18 -2.97 15.61
N THR A 322 9.92 -2.84 14.52
CA THR A 322 9.69 -3.54 13.24
C THR A 322 9.67 -5.06 13.44
N LYS A 323 10.67 -5.63 14.10
CA LYS A 323 10.72 -7.07 14.41
C LYS A 323 9.46 -7.51 15.14
N LYS A 324 9.07 -6.80 16.20
CA LYS A 324 7.84 -7.07 16.96
C LYS A 324 6.60 -7.09 16.06
N TYR A 325 6.51 -6.17 15.09
CA TYR A 325 5.38 -6.13 14.16
C TYR A 325 5.39 -7.28 13.14
N LEU A 326 6.57 -7.69 12.67
CA LEU A 326 6.71 -8.86 11.81
C LEU A 326 6.33 -10.14 12.58
N ASP A 327 6.78 -10.30 13.83
CA ASP A 327 6.40 -11.42 14.71
C ASP A 327 4.88 -11.47 14.93
N GLY A 328 4.26 -10.34 15.27
CA GLY A 328 2.80 -10.25 15.43
C GLY A 328 2.02 -10.52 14.13
N THR A 329 2.65 -10.29 12.97
CA THR A 329 2.09 -10.65 11.66
C THR A 329 2.18 -12.16 11.43
N ILE A 330 3.34 -12.78 11.71
CA ILE A 330 3.54 -14.23 11.60
C ILE A 330 2.54 -14.97 12.48
N ASN A 331 2.43 -14.61 13.76
CA ASN A 331 1.57 -15.30 14.71
C ASN A 331 0.11 -15.33 14.24
N GLN A 332 -0.43 -14.21 13.76
CA GLN A 332 -1.79 -14.19 13.21
C GLN A 332 -1.95 -15.00 11.92
N ILE A 333 -0.94 -15.06 11.06
CA ILE A 333 -1.01 -15.91 9.86
C ILE A 333 -0.96 -17.39 10.25
N GLU A 334 -0.18 -17.75 11.28
CA GLU A 334 -0.12 -19.11 11.84
C GLU A 334 -1.47 -19.52 12.45
N GLU A 335 -2.12 -18.65 13.21
CA GLU A 335 -3.47 -18.89 13.75
C GLU A 335 -4.53 -19.16 12.65
N LEU A 336 -4.35 -18.61 11.44
CA LEU A 336 -5.25 -18.87 10.31
C LEU A 336 -5.00 -20.24 9.63
N LEU A 337 -3.87 -20.89 9.91
CA LEU A 337 -3.49 -22.18 9.34
C LEU A 337 -4.01 -23.37 10.17
N GLU A 338 -4.31 -23.16 11.45
CA GLU A 338 -4.86 -24.13 12.40
C GLU A 338 -6.34 -24.46 12.12
#